data_AF-A0AAD4S0W0-F1
#
_entry.id   AF-A0AAD4S0W0-F1
#
_cell.length_a   1.000
_cell.length_b   1.000
_cell.length_c   1.000
_cell.angle_alpha   90.00
_cell.angle_beta   90.00
_cell.angle_gamma   90.00
#
_symmetry.space_group_name_H-M   'P 1'
#
loop_
_entity.id
_entity.type
_entity.pdbx_description
1 polymer ?
#
loop_
_entity_poly.entity_id
_entity_poly.type
_entity_poly.pdbx_seq_one_letter_code
_entity_poly.pdbx_strand_id
1 'polypeptide(L)'
;MQTVTPEFQVYLNDKAYNEFNTLFASIHLEKSYFVTSVPGSFYGRLFPRVSLHFVHSFISRVPKESGDINSCNASNEVWMPVFYHEVAQAYSAQYVMHMEAFLLAGGHEIICGGLMFILVSAIAEETLLSQTSPGLLLDVLGS
;
A
#
# COMPACT_ATOMS: atom_id res chain seq x y z
N MET A 1 23.29 36.51 -6.73
CA MET A 1 22.85 35.69 -5.58
C MET A 1 23.42 34.30 -5.78
N GLN A 2 24.21 33.80 -4.84
CA GLN A 2 24.76 32.44 -4.93
C GLN A 2 23.60 31.47 -4.70
N THR A 3 23.23 30.69 -5.71
CA THR A 3 22.16 29.68 -5.57
C THR A 3 22.74 28.51 -4.79
N VAL A 4 22.36 28.39 -3.53
CA VAL A 4 22.69 27.21 -2.72
C VAL A 4 21.88 26.05 -3.29
N THR A 5 22.57 25.00 -3.75
CA THR A 5 21.93 23.75 -4.12
C THR A 5 21.37 23.09 -2.85
N PRO A 6 20.07 22.78 -2.78
CA PRO A 6 19.50 22.16 -1.59
C PRO A 6 20.03 20.74 -1.40
N GLU A 7 20.27 20.38 -0.14
CA GLU A 7 20.55 19.00 0.24
C GLU A 7 19.23 18.22 0.33
N PHE A 8 19.25 16.96 -0.09
CA PHE A 8 18.08 16.09 -0.07
C PHE A 8 18.29 14.94 0.90
N GLN A 9 17.31 14.69 1.78
CA GLN A 9 17.23 13.50 2.61
C GLN A 9 16.07 12.63 2.11
N VAL A 10 16.38 11.40 1.73
CA VAL A 10 15.43 10.39 1.26
C VAL A 10 15.24 9.34 2.34
N TYR A 11 13.99 9.00 2.60
CA TYR A 11 13.59 7.94 3.52
C TYR A 11 12.98 6.80 2.73
N LEU A 12 13.52 5.59 2.90
CA LEU A 12 13.00 4.38 2.29
C LEU A 12 12.22 3.61 3.36
N ASN A 13 10.90 3.69 3.30
CA ASN A 13 10.02 2.99 4.23
C ASN A 13 9.49 1.69 3.61
N ASP A 14 9.53 0.62 4.40
CA ASP A 14 8.85 -0.65 4.12
C ASP A 14 8.58 -1.35 5.48
N LYS A 15 7.92 -2.51 5.45
CA LYS A 15 7.70 -3.38 6.59
C LYS A 15 9.02 -3.72 7.29
N ALA A 16 8.94 -3.94 8.61
CA ALA A 16 10.13 -4.15 9.44
C ALA A 16 10.96 -5.38 9.04
N TYR A 17 10.34 -6.36 8.38
CA TYR A 17 11.00 -7.57 7.90
C TYR A 17 11.50 -7.47 6.45
N ASN A 18 11.45 -6.28 5.84
CA ASN A 18 12.01 -6.05 4.52
C ASN A 18 13.55 -6.15 4.54
N GLU A 19 14.14 -6.60 3.42
CA GLU A 19 15.58 -6.75 3.28
C GLU A 19 16.20 -5.45 2.76
N PHE A 20 16.45 -4.51 3.68
CA PHE A 20 16.98 -3.20 3.33
C PHE A 20 18.43 -3.26 2.80
N ASN A 21 19.22 -4.29 3.11
CA ASN A 21 20.62 -4.34 2.66
C ASN A 21 20.71 -4.47 1.14
N THR A 22 19.84 -5.28 0.52
CA THR A 22 19.75 -5.44 -0.92
C THR A 22 19.34 -4.12 -1.57
N LEU A 23 18.39 -3.41 -0.97
CA LEU A 23 17.99 -2.07 -1.43
C LEU A 23 19.18 -1.11 -1.38
N PHE A 24 19.92 -1.05 -0.27
CA PHE A 24 21.12 -0.22 -0.17
C PHE A 24 22.24 -0.64 -1.13
N ALA A 25 22.41 -1.94 -1.40
CA ALA A 25 23.39 -2.43 -2.37
C ALA A 25 23.05 -2.01 -3.81
N SER A 26 21.76 -1.87 -4.15
CA SER A 26 21.30 -1.39 -5.46
C SER A 26 21.38 0.13 -5.64
N ILE A 27 21.64 0.87 -4.57
CA ILE A 27 21.72 2.32 -4.57
C ILE A 27 23.12 2.73 -5.03
N HIS A 28 23.20 3.35 -6.22
CA HIS A 28 24.44 3.89 -6.78
C HIS A 28 25.10 4.90 -5.81
N LEU A 29 26.43 4.84 -5.68
CA LEU A 29 27.21 5.64 -4.73
C LEU A 29 27.39 7.12 -5.14
N GLU A 30 27.15 7.47 -6.40
CA GLU A 30 27.24 8.84 -6.91
C GLU A 30 25.91 9.59 -6.73
N LYS A 31 25.54 9.90 -5.48
CA LYS A 31 24.28 10.58 -5.17
C LYS A 31 24.50 11.95 -4.55
N SER A 32 23.71 12.92 -5.00
CA SER A 32 23.57 14.26 -4.41
C SER A 32 22.54 14.30 -3.27
N TYR A 33 22.31 13.17 -2.59
CA TYR A 33 21.31 13.04 -1.53
C TYR A 33 21.69 11.97 -0.50
N PHE A 34 21.20 12.17 0.72
CA PHE A 34 21.35 11.25 1.85
C PHE A 34 20.17 10.27 1.87
N VAL A 35 20.42 9.02 2.26
CA VAL A 35 19.40 7.97 2.30
C VAL A 35 19.40 7.32 3.68
N THR A 36 18.21 7.05 4.22
CA THR A 36 18.04 6.22 5.41
C THR A 36 16.84 5.30 5.26
N SER A 37 16.88 4.14 5.91
CA SER A 37 15.75 3.20 5.95
C SER A 37 14.86 3.52 7.15
N VAL A 38 13.56 3.31 6.98
CA VAL A 38 12.56 3.52 8.03
C VAL A 38 11.69 2.26 8.09
N PRO A 39 12.06 1.24 8.87
CA PRO A 39 11.26 0.04 9.01
C PRO A 39 9.97 0.32 9.80
N GLY A 40 8.82 -0.04 9.23
CA GLY A 40 7.52 0.11 9.91
C GLY A 40 6.35 0.21 8.94
N SER A 41 5.13 0.03 9.45
CA SER A 41 3.93 0.20 8.64
C SER A 41 3.59 1.68 8.45
N PHE A 42 3.39 2.11 7.20
CA PHE A 42 2.91 3.46 6.86
C PHE A 42 1.44 3.72 7.22
N TYR A 43 0.71 2.71 7.74
CA TYR A 43 -0.62 2.92 8.34
C TYR A 43 -0.55 3.53 9.75
N GLY A 44 0.66 3.73 10.29
CA GLY A 44 0.92 4.46 11.51
C GLY A 44 1.95 5.57 11.31
N ARG A 45 2.20 6.33 12.38
CA ARG A 45 3.23 7.38 12.40
C ARG A 45 4.63 6.78 12.38
N LEU A 46 5.47 7.28 11.48
CA LEU A 46 6.87 6.88 11.32
C LEU A 46 7.83 8.07 11.46
N PHE A 47 7.34 9.28 11.23
CA PHE A 47 8.14 10.49 11.21
C PHE A 47 7.67 11.51 12.25
N PRO A 48 8.54 12.42 12.70
CA PRO A 48 8.14 13.60 13.45
C PRO A 48 7.04 14.40 12.74
N ARG A 49 6.37 15.29 13.48
CA ARG A 49 5.36 16.16 12.84
C ARG A 49 6.07 17.15 11.92
N VAL A 50 5.48 17.42 10.75
CA VAL A 50 5.91 18.52 9.87
C VAL A 50 7.39 18.35 9.45
N SER A 51 7.78 17.14 9.04
CA SER A 51 9.17 16.82 8.65
C SER A 51 9.32 16.38 7.19
N LEU A 52 8.24 16.00 6.52
CA LEU A 52 8.26 15.52 5.14
C LEU A 52 7.80 16.61 4.17
N HIS A 53 8.61 16.88 3.15
CA HIS A 53 8.26 17.82 2.07
C HIS A 53 7.46 17.12 0.97
N PHE A 54 7.80 15.87 0.69
CA PHE A 54 7.22 15.06 -0.37
C PHE A 54 7.11 13.61 0.08
N VAL A 55 5.97 12.98 -0.18
CA VAL A 55 5.72 11.55 0.06
C VAL A 55 5.30 10.89 -1.24
N HIS A 56 5.92 9.73 -1.54
CA HIS A 56 5.52 8.87 -2.64
C HIS A 56 5.20 7.49 -2.09
N SER A 57 3.98 7.00 -2.35
CA SER A 57 3.53 5.70 -1.88
C SER A 57 2.87 4.88 -2.98
N PHE A 58 3.09 3.58 -2.95
CA PHE A 58 2.36 2.60 -3.73
C PHE A 58 1.51 1.74 -2.79
N ILE A 59 0.19 1.83 -2.93
CA ILE A 59 -0.75 1.08 -2.11
C ILE A 59 -1.34 -0.03 -2.97
N SER A 60 -0.84 -1.24 -2.73
CA SER A 60 -1.36 -2.44 -3.38
C SER A 60 -2.56 -3.01 -2.63
N ARG A 61 -3.43 -3.65 -3.40
CA ARG A 61 -4.56 -4.44 -2.93
C ARG A 61 -4.01 -5.66 -2.17
N VAL A 62 -4.06 -5.69 -0.85
CA VAL A 62 -3.66 -6.89 -0.07
C VAL A 62 -4.85 -7.31 0.79
N PRO A 63 -5.54 -8.41 0.44
CA PRO A 63 -6.48 -9.05 1.34
C PRO A 63 -5.75 -9.44 2.63
N LYS A 64 -6.39 -9.26 3.78
CA LYS A 64 -6.01 -10.08 4.94
C LYS A 64 -6.19 -11.54 4.54
N GLU A 65 -5.25 -12.39 4.95
CA GLU A 65 -5.47 -13.83 5.03
C GLU A 65 -6.84 -14.05 5.65
N SER A 66 -7.72 -14.57 4.83
CA SER A 66 -9.07 -14.95 5.15
C SER A 66 -9.11 -15.73 6.45
N GLY A 67 -9.88 -15.25 7.42
CA GLY A 67 -10.33 -16.13 8.50
C GLY A 67 -11.08 -17.31 7.88
N ASP A 68 -10.64 -18.52 8.22
CA ASP A 68 -11.29 -19.82 7.96
C ASP A 68 -12.15 -19.91 6.68
N ILE A 69 -11.50 -19.94 5.50
CA ILE A 69 -12.15 -20.35 4.23
C ILE A 69 -12.63 -21.80 4.29
N ASN A 70 -12.17 -22.59 5.26
CA ASN A 70 -12.48 -24.01 5.38
C ASN A 70 -13.89 -24.34 5.89
N SER A 71 -14.77 -23.37 6.16
CA SER A 71 -16.13 -23.68 6.67
C SER A 71 -17.22 -23.81 5.59
N CYS A 72 -16.94 -23.50 4.32
CA CYS A 72 -17.97 -23.54 3.28
C CYS A 72 -17.64 -24.56 2.19
N ASN A 73 -18.28 -25.73 2.30
CA ASN A 73 -18.32 -26.75 1.26
C ASN A 73 -18.88 -26.14 -0.04
N ALA A 74 -17.98 -25.83 -0.97
CA ALA A 74 -18.28 -25.20 -2.26
C ALA A 74 -18.86 -26.22 -3.25
N SER A 75 -20.15 -26.55 -3.12
CA SER A 75 -20.85 -27.40 -4.10
C SER A 75 -22.11 -26.81 -4.71
N ASN A 76 -22.51 -25.57 -4.37
CA ASN A 76 -23.73 -25.00 -4.96
C ASN A 76 -23.52 -23.57 -5.49
N GLU A 77 -23.69 -23.42 -6.81
CA GLU A 77 -23.51 -22.20 -7.62
C GLU A 77 -24.28 -20.97 -7.10
N VAL A 78 -25.33 -21.18 -6.30
CA VAL A 78 -26.17 -20.13 -5.71
C VAL A 78 -25.48 -19.39 -4.56
N TRP A 79 -24.54 -20.02 -3.85
CA TRP A 79 -23.84 -19.41 -2.72
C TRP A 79 -22.64 -18.57 -3.13
N MET A 80 -22.15 -18.77 -4.35
CA MET A 80 -20.97 -18.09 -4.85
C MET A 80 -21.15 -16.56 -4.93
N PRO A 81 -22.24 -16.03 -5.53
CA PRO A 81 -22.44 -14.58 -5.59
C PRO A 81 -22.53 -13.90 -4.21
N VAL A 82 -23.14 -14.58 -3.23
CA VAL A 82 -23.27 -14.06 -1.85
C VAL A 82 -21.91 -14.03 -1.16
N PHE A 83 -21.13 -15.11 -1.29
CA PHE A 83 -19.77 -15.19 -0.75
C PHE A 83 -18.85 -14.12 -1.36
N TYR A 84 -18.88 -13.95 -2.68
CA TYR A 84 -18.09 -12.91 -3.35
C TYR A 84 -18.49 -11.49 -2.90
N HIS A 85 -19.78 -11.24 -2.65
CA HIS A 85 -20.25 -9.96 -2.15
C HIS A 85 -19.77 -9.67 -0.73
N GLU A 86 -19.83 -10.65 0.18
CA GLU A 86 -19.33 -10.51 1.55
C GLU A 86 -17.81 -10.28 1.60
N VAL A 87 -17.05 -11.03 0.80
CA VAL A 87 -15.59 -10.85 0.68
C VAL A 87 -15.25 -9.48 0.10
N ALA A 88 -15.99 -9.02 -0.93
CA ALA A 88 -15.80 -7.70 -1.51
C ALA A 88 -16.12 -6.57 -0.52
N GLN A 89 -17.16 -6.73 0.30
CA GLN A 89 -17.50 -5.78 1.36
C GLN A 89 -16.43 -5.72 2.45
N ALA A 90 -15.98 -6.88 2.95
CA ALA A 90 -14.91 -6.96 3.95
C ALA A 90 -13.61 -6.31 3.43
N TYR A 91 -13.26 -6.58 2.17
CA TYR A 91 -12.12 -5.95 1.50
C TYR A 91 -12.29 -4.42 1.44
N SER A 92 -13.47 -3.94 1.01
CA SER A 92 -13.76 -2.51 0.88
C SER A 92 -13.64 -1.79 2.22
N ALA A 93 -14.24 -2.36 3.28
CA ALA A 93 -14.16 -1.82 4.63
C ALA A 93 -12.70 -1.74 5.13
N GLN A 94 -11.92 -2.81 4.93
CA GLN A 94 -10.51 -2.82 5.32
C GLN A 94 -9.69 -1.78 4.54
N TYR A 95 -9.93 -1.64 3.24
CA TYR A 95 -9.25 -0.64 2.41
C TYR A 95 -9.55 0.78 2.90
N VAL A 96 -10.82 1.10 3.19
CA VAL A 96 -11.21 2.41 3.75
C VAL A 96 -10.48 2.69 5.05
N MET A 97 -10.49 1.75 6.00
CA MET A 97 -9.80 1.90 7.28
C MET A 97 -8.29 2.13 7.12
N HIS A 98 -7.65 1.37 6.24
CA HIS A 98 -6.22 1.48 5.98
C HIS A 98 -5.87 2.81 5.28
N MET A 99 -6.66 3.23 4.29
CA MET A 99 -6.46 4.51 3.62
C MET A 99 -6.65 5.70 4.55
N GLU A 100 -7.66 5.65 5.42
CA GLU A 100 -7.86 6.67 6.44
C GLU A 100 -6.64 6.76 7.37
N ALA A 101 -6.17 5.63 7.89
CA ALA A 101 -5.00 5.58 8.75
C ALA A 101 -3.73 6.12 8.06
N PHE A 102 -3.50 5.74 6.79
CA PHE A 102 -2.39 6.23 5.98
C PHE A 102 -2.45 7.75 5.77
N LEU A 103 -3.62 8.29 5.38
CA LEU A 103 -3.80 9.72 5.14
C LEU A 103 -3.68 10.53 6.43
N LEU A 104 -4.21 10.02 7.56
CA LEU A 104 -4.07 10.66 8.87
C LEU A 104 -2.63 10.66 9.38
N ALA A 105 -1.89 9.56 9.17
CA ALA A 105 -0.48 9.51 9.52
C ALA A 105 0.32 10.53 8.70
N GLY A 106 0.18 10.47 7.37
CA GLY A 106 0.88 11.38 6.45
C GLY A 106 0.50 12.84 6.65
N GLY A 107 -0.77 13.15 6.95
CA GLY A 107 -1.23 14.51 7.21
C GLY A 107 -0.57 15.17 8.43
N HIS A 108 -0.11 14.39 9.41
CA HIS A 108 0.66 14.93 10.54
C HIS A 108 2.15 15.11 10.23
N GLU A 109 2.68 14.35 9.29
CA GLU A 109 4.12 14.25 9.00
C GLU A 109 4.55 15.19 7.88
N ILE A 110 3.63 15.48 6.96
CA ILE A 110 3.86 16.37 5.82
C ILE A 110 3.76 17.84 6.27
N ILE A 111 4.65 18.68 5.74
CA ILE A 111 4.65 20.12 6.02
C ILE A 111 3.45 20.83 5.37
N CYS A 112 3.12 22.02 5.86
CA CYS A 112 2.17 22.88 5.14
C CYS A 112 2.71 23.20 3.74
N GLY A 113 1.92 22.90 2.70
CA GLY A 113 2.33 23.05 1.30
C GLY A 113 3.15 21.88 0.75
N GLY A 114 3.41 20.83 1.54
CA GLY A 114 4.02 19.60 1.07
C GLY A 114 3.05 18.78 0.20
N LEU A 115 3.60 17.78 -0.50
CA LEU A 115 2.84 16.97 -1.46
C LEU A 115 2.87 15.49 -1.09
N MET A 116 1.76 14.81 -1.36
CA MET A 116 1.66 13.35 -1.31
C MET A 116 1.22 12.84 -2.67
N PHE A 117 2.04 11.97 -3.27
CA PHE A 117 1.72 11.23 -4.47
C PHE A 117 1.40 9.78 -4.10
N ILE A 118 0.22 9.32 -4.50
CA ILE A 118 -0.26 7.97 -4.18
C ILE A 118 -0.59 7.27 -5.49
N LEU A 119 0.06 6.13 -5.72
CA LEU A 119 -0.29 5.20 -6.79
C LEU A 119 -1.07 4.03 -6.20
N VAL A 120 -2.30 3.81 -6.68
CA VAL A 120 -3.22 2.77 -6.19
C VAL A 120 -3.66 1.87 -7.34
N SER A 121 -3.68 0.56 -7.11
CA SER A 121 -4.34 -0.38 -8.01
C SER A 121 -5.86 -0.30 -7.86
N ALA A 122 -6.55 0.17 -8.90
CA ALA A 122 -8.01 0.24 -8.96
C ALA A 122 -8.59 -0.76 -9.97
N ILE A 123 -9.83 -1.19 -9.75
CA ILE A 123 -10.64 -1.90 -10.75
C ILE A 123 -11.60 -0.90 -11.36
N ALA A 124 -11.70 -0.85 -12.70
CA ALA A 124 -12.67 -0.01 -13.38
C ALA A 124 -14.08 -0.60 -13.21
N GLU A 125 -15.06 0.28 -12.99
CA GLU A 125 -16.46 -0.05 -12.66
C GLU A 125 -17.13 -0.99 -13.69
N GLU A 126 -16.71 -0.95 -14.96
CA GLU A 126 -17.26 -1.77 -16.05
C GLU A 126 -16.58 -3.15 -16.21
N THR A 127 -15.58 -3.48 -15.40
CA THR A 127 -14.85 -4.75 -15.53
C THR A 127 -15.46 -5.79 -14.59
N LEU A 128 -16.04 -6.85 -15.16
CA LEU A 128 -16.41 -8.04 -14.39
C LEU A 128 -15.19 -8.53 -13.59
N LEU A 129 -15.38 -8.80 -12.30
CA LEU A 129 -14.28 -9.23 -11.42
C LEU A 129 -13.54 -10.44 -12.01
N SER A 130 -14.26 -11.37 -12.64
CA SER A 130 -13.74 -12.56 -13.36
C SER A 130 -12.83 -12.24 -14.55
N GLN A 131 -12.84 -11.00 -15.05
CA GLN A 131 -11.96 -10.54 -16.12
C GLN A 131 -10.75 -9.75 -15.62
N THR A 132 -10.63 -9.55 -14.30
CA THR A 132 -9.47 -8.89 -13.70
C THR A 132 -8.41 -9.91 -13.27
N SER A 133 -7.13 -9.56 -13.36
CA SER A 133 -6.02 -10.44 -12.95
C SER A 133 -6.18 -11.01 -11.51
N PRO A 134 -6.67 -10.26 -10.52
CA PRO A 134 -6.99 -10.82 -9.20
C PRO A 134 -8.20 -11.75 -9.17
N GLY A 135 -9.23 -11.49 -9.99
CA GLY A 135 -10.39 -12.39 -10.08
C GLY A 135 -10.07 -13.70 -10.77
N LEU A 136 -9.22 -13.68 -11.81
CA LEU A 136 -8.67 -14.90 -12.42
C LEU A 136 -7.79 -15.69 -11.44
N LEU A 137 -7.01 -15.01 -10.59
CA LEU A 137 -6.21 -15.68 -9.56
C LEU A 137 -7.09 -16.36 -8.50
N LEU A 138 -8.22 -15.74 -8.13
CA LEU A 138 -9.19 -16.33 -7.20
C LEU A 138 -9.97 -17.49 -7.82
N ASP A 139 -10.31 -17.43 -9.12
CA ASP A 139 -10.95 -18.54 -9.85
C ASP A 139 -10.01 -19.76 -9.97
N VAL A 140 -8.71 -19.52 -10.17
CA VAL A 140 -7.69 -20.58 -10.25
C VAL A 140 -7.39 -21.21 -8.88
N LEU A 141 -7.45 -20.43 -7.80
CA LEU A 141 -7.23 -20.93 -6.43
C LEU A 141 -8.49 -21.53 -5.79
N GLY A 142 -9.67 -21.29 -6.38
CA GLY A 142 -10.95 -21.87 -5.97
C GLY A 142 -11.40 -23.09 -6.77
N SER A 143 -10.55 -23.61 -7.68
CA SER A 143 -10.80 -24.82 -8.49
C SER A 143 -10.10 -26.06 -7.92
#